data_AF-A0A0S3STC3-F1
#
_entry.id   AF-A0A0S3STC3-F1
#
_cell.length_a   1.000
_cell.length_b   1.000
_cell.length_c   1.000
_cell.angle_alpha   90.00
_cell.angle_beta   90.00
_cell.angle_gamma   90.00
#
_symmetry.space_group_name_H-M   'P 1'
#
loop_
_entity.id
_entity.type
_entity.pdbx_description
1 polymer ?
#
loop_
_entity_poly.entity_id
_entity_poly.type
_entity_poly.pdbx_seq_one_letter_code
_entity_poly.pdbx_strand_id
1 'polypeptide(L)' 'MAFKQIEGDFKEQYRRVYDYANELLRSNPGSTVKVHVEPNEDTPIFKRLYVCLKACKDNFVSCRPIIGLDGCFLK' A
#
# COMPACT_ATOMS: atom_id res chain seq x y z
N MET A 1 -10.82 -21.37 -22.03
CA MET A 1 -10.64 -19.97 -22.45
C MET A 1 -11.30 -19.00 -21.45
N ALA A 2 -10.96 -19.08 -20.16
CA ALA A 2 -11.49 -18.18 -19.12
C ALA A 2 -10.36 -17.48 -18.37
N PHE A 3 -9.25 -18.18 -18.11
CA PHE A 3 -8.07 -17.61 -17.42
C PHE A 3 -7.42 -16.42 -18.15
N LYS A 4 -7.32 -16.44 -19.49
CA LYS A 4 -6.74 -15.32 -20.27
C LYS A 4 -7.53 -14.01 -20.17
N GLN A 5 -8.84 -14.06 -19.96
CA GLN A 5 -9.65 -12.85 -19.77
C GLN A 5 -9.42 -12.22 -18.40
N ILE A 6 -9.21 -13.06 -17.37
CA ILE A 6 -8.93 -12.61 -16.00
C ILE A 6 -7.51 -12.05 -15.91
N GLU A 7 -6.52 -12.68 -16.58
CA GLU A 7 -5.13 -12.18 -16.60
C GLU A 7 -4.95 -10.85 -17.34
N GLY A 8 -5.71 -10.62 -18.42
CA GLY A 8 -5.70 -9.34 -19.14
C GLY A 8 -6.25 -8.17 -18.30
N ASP A 9 -7.22 -8.43 -17.43
CA ASP A 9 -7.79 -7.43 -16.52
C ASP A 9 -6.76 -6.99 -15.46
N PHE A 10 -6.03 -7.93 -14.86
CA PHE A 10 -5.04 -7.58 -13.82
C PHE A 10 -3.97 -6.60 -14.30
N LYS A 11 -3.45 -6.77 -15.52
CA LYS A 11 -2.38 -5.92 -16.07
C LYS A 11 -2.83 -4.47 -16.22
N GLU A 12 -4.07 -4.26 -16.67
CA GLU A 12 -4.68 -2.93 -16.79
C GLU A 12 -5.13 -2.37 -15.42
N GLN A 13 -5.58 -3.21 -14.50
CA GLN A 13 -5.89 -2.81 -13.12
C GLN A 13 -4.64 -2.27 -12.40
N TYR A 14 -3.46 -2.87 -12.63
CA TYR A 14 -2.20 -2.40 -12.05
C TYR A 14 -1.74 -1.03 -12.58
N ARG A 15 -2.11 -0.65 -13.81
CA ARG A 15 -1.83 0.71 -14.32
C ARG A 15 -2.46 1.79 -13.44
N ARG A 16 -3.67 1.52 -12.93
CA ARG A 16 -4.44 2.47 -12.13
C ARG A 16 -3.90 2.66 -10.71
N VAL A 17 -2.98 1.82 -10.24
CA VAL A 17 -2.40 1.95 -8.88
C VAL A 17 -1.75 3.32 -8.68
N TYR A 18 -1.11 3.86 -9.72
CA TYR A 18 -0.54 5.20 -9.66
C TYR A 18 -1.62 6.29 -9.63
N ASP A 19 -2.70 6.14 -10.38
CA ASP A 19 -3.84 7.07 -10.35
C ASP A 19 -4.47 7.12 -8.96
N TYR A 20 -4.67 5.95 -8.34
CA TYR A 20 -5.17 5.85 -6.97
C TYR A 20 -4.19 6.44 -5.95
N ALA A 21 -2.89 6.20 -6.11
CA ALA A 21 -1.88 6.78 -5.25
C ALA A 21 -1.88 8.32 -5.31
N ASN A 22 -2.01 8.87 -6.52
CA ASN A 22 -2.12 10.31 -6.74
C ASN A 22 -3.41 10.88 -6.16
N GLU A 23 -4.54 10.21 -6.36
CA GLU A 23 -5.82 10.63 -5.80
C GLU A 23 -5.79 10.63 -4.26
N LEU A 24 -5.18 9.61 -3.64
CA LEU A 24 -4.98 9.56 -2.18
C LEU A 24 -4.15 10.74 -1.65
N LEU A 25 -3.07 11.10 -2.37
CA LEU A 25 -2.24 12.25 -2.01
C LEU A 25 -2.98 13.58 -2.20
N ARG A 26 -3.79 13.69 -3.26
CA ARG A 26 -4.62 14.86 -3.55
C ARG A 26 -5.72 15.06 -2.50
N SER A 27 -6.43 14.00 -2.15
CA SER A 27 -7.55 14.06 -1.20
C SER A 27 -7.09 14.11 0.27
N ASN A 28 -5.89 13.62 0.58
CA ASN A 28 -5.33 13.61 1.93
C ASN A 28 -3.94 14.28 1.99
N PRO A 29 -3.87 15.61 1.91
CA PRO A 29 -2.60 16.35 1.94
C PRO A 29 -1.72 15.97 3.14
N GLY A 30 -0.43 15.76 2.87
CA GLY A 30 0.58 15.38 3.87
C GLY A 30 0.57 13.90 4.30
N SER A 31 -0.27 13.08 3.68
CA SER A 31 -0.17 11.62 3.76
C SER A 31 1.02 11.11 2.95
N THR A 32 1.49 9.90 3.26
CA THR A 32 2.54 9.23 2.49
C THR A 32 1.95 8.08 1.69
N VAL A 33 2.22 8.04 0.40
CA VAL A 33 1.89 6.89 -0.46
C VAL A 33 3.15 6.49 -1.22
N LYS A 34 3.52 5.21 -1.19
CA LYS A 34 4.67 4.67 -1.94
C LYS A 34 4.25 3.40 -2.68
N VAL A 35 4.40 3.42 -4.00
CA VAL A 35 4.23 2.26 -4.87
C VAL A 35 5.60 1.65 -5.12
N HIS A 36 5.76 0.37 -4.84
CA HIS A 36 6.98 -0.37 -5.14
C HIS A 36 6.72 -1.36 -6.27
N VAL A 37 7.51 -1.22 -7.33
CA VAL A 37 7.51 -2.08 -8.50
C VAL A 37 8.91 -2.67 -8.64
N GLU A 38 8.98 -3.95 -9.03
CA GLU A 38 10.22 -4.57 -9.47
C GLU A 38 10.37 -4.37 -10.98
N PRO A 39 11.54 -3.89 -11.46
CA PRO A 39 11.81 -3.81 -12.88
C PRO A 39 11.94 -5.22 -13.45
N ASN A 40 11.26 -5.48 -14.57
CA ASN A 40 11.36 -6.70 -15.34
C ASN A 40 11.40 -6.33 -16.84
N GLU A 41 11.99 -7.16 -17.69
CA GLU A 41 12.37 -6.76 -19.06
C GLU A 41 11.19 -6.25 -19.92
N ASP A 42 10.01 -6.85 -19.79
CA ASP A 42 8.85 -6.48 -20.62
C ASP A 42 7.76 -5.68 -19.88
N THR A 43 7.63 -5.84 -18.57
CA THR A 43 6.58 -5.17 -17.79
C THR A 43 6.96 -5.06 -16.31
N PRO A 44 6.96 -3.86 -15.71
CA PRO A 44 7.19 -3.72 -14.28
C PRO A 44 6.16 -4.51 -13.48
N ILE A 45 6.64 -5.27 -12.48
CA ILE A 45 5.79 -6.12 -11.63
C ILE A 45 5.48 -5.36 -10.35
N PHE A 46 4.19 -5.14 -10.07
CA PHE A 46 3.78 -4.60 -8.78
C PHE A 46 4.16 -5.53 -7.64
N LYS A 47 4.73 -4.98 -6.58
CA LYS A 47 5.13 -5.75 -5.38
C LYS A 47 4.33 -5.33 -4.16
N ARG A 48 4.28 -4.04 -3.87
CA ARG A 48 3.64 -3.52 -2.65
C ARG A 48 3.24 -2.07 -2.79
N LEU A 49 2.18 -1.72 -2.07
CA LEU A 49 1.72 -0.35 -1.85
C LEU A 49 1.82 -0.07 -0.36
N TYR A 50 2.47 1.02 -0.01
CA TYR A 50 2.48 1.55 1.35
C TYR A 50 1.66 2.84 1.41
N VAL A 51 0.73 2.93 2.37
CA VAL A 51 -0.10 4.10 2.62
C VAL A 51 -0.04 4.44 4.11
N CYS A 52 0.32 5.68 4.42
CA CYS A 52 0.26 6.25 5.76
C CYS A 52 -0.52 7.56 5.70
N LEU A 53 -1.78 7.51 6.13
CA LEU A 53 -2.64 8.68 6.16
C LEU A 53 -2.20 9.62 7.29
N LYS A 54 -2.09 10.91 6.97
CA LYS A 54 -1.68 11.94 7.93
C LYS A 54 -2.58 11.94 9.17
N ALA A 55 -3.88 11.90 8.96
CA ALA A 55 -4.85 11.89 10.06
C ALA A 55 -4.66 10.71 11.03
N CYS A 56 -4.35 9.52 10.50
CA CYS A 56 -4.06 8.34 11.33
C CYS A 56 -2.74 8.47 12.09
N LYS A 57 -1.70 9.01 11.42
CA LYS A 57 -0.39 9.24 12.04
C LYS A 57 -0.48 10.26 13.18
N ASP A 58 -1.15 11.38 12.94
CA ASP A 58 -1.21 12.48 13.90
C ASP A 58 -2.08 12.14 15.12
N ASN A 59 -3.17 11.40 14.90
CA ASN A 59 -4.07 10.97 15.98
C ASN A 59 -3.67 9.61 16.58
N PHE A 60 -2.53 9.04 16.18
CA PHE A 60 -2.05 7.78 16.73
C PHE A 60 -1.85 7.88 18.24
N VAL A 61 -1.45 9.05 18.74
CA VAL A 61 -1.32 9.34 20.18
C VAL A 61 -2.65 9.29 20.94
N SER A 62 -3.78 9.44 20.24
CA SER A 62 -5.12 9.35 20.82
C SER A 62 -5.68 7.92 20.76
N CYS A 63 -4.99 6.99 20.11
CA CYS A 63 -5.38 5.58 20.10
C CYS A 63 -5.11 4.95 21.47
N ARG A 64 -5.73 3.78 21.74
CA ARG A 64 -5.40 3.02 22.95
C ARG A 64 -3.90 2.74 22.98
N PRO A 65 -3.23 2.91 24.14
CA PRO A 65 -1.82 2.57 24.27
C PRO A 65 -1.57 1.15 23.77
N ILE A 66 -0.60 0.99 22.86
CA ILE A 66 -0.15 -0.33 22.45
C ILE A 66 0.59 -0.92 23.64
N ILE A 67 0.00 -1.95 24.26
CA ILE A 67 0.70 -2.75 25.25
C ILE A 67 1.71 -3.58 24.49
N GLY A 68 2.96 -3.10 24.44
CA GLY A 68 4.09 -3.90 24.03
C GLY A 68 4.34 -4.92 25.12
N LEU A 69 3.84 -6.15 24.94
CA LEU A 69 4.36 -7.29 25.68
C LEU A 69 5.75 -7.55 25.13
N ASP A 70 6.75 -6.92 25.73
CA ASP A 70 8.13 -7.35 25.59
C ASP A 70 8.14 -8.80 26.06
N GLY A 71 8.40 -9.72 25.13
CA GLY A 71 8.36 -11.15 25.38
C GLY A 71 9.44 -11.46 26.40
N CYS A 72 9.07 -11.35 27.69
CA CYS A 72 9.85 -11.87 28.79
C CYS A 72 10.22 -13.28 28.39
N PHE A 73 11.53 -13.51 28.22
CA PHE A 73 12.07 -14.77 27.74
C PHE A 73 11.37 -15.93 28.43
N LEU A 74 10.56 -16.66 27.67
CA LEU A 74 10.14 -17.99 28.08
C LEU A 74 11.44 -18.82 28.16
N LYS A 75 11.81 -19.19 29.38
CA LYS A 75 12.80 -20.23 29.64
C LYS A 75 12.28 -21.57 29.17
#